data_AF-Q0AZX5-F1
#
_entry.id   AF-Q0AZX5-F1
#
_cell.length_a   1.000
_cell.length_b   1.000
_cell.length_c   1.000
_cell.angle_alpha   90.00
_cell.angle_beta   90.00
_cell.angle_gamma   90.00
#
_symmetry.space_group_name_H-M   'P 1'
#
loop_
_entity.id
_entity.type
_entity.pdbx_description
1 polymer ?
#
loop_
_entity_poly.entity_id
_entity_poly.type
_entity_poly.pdbx_seq_one_letter_code
_entity_poly.pdbx_strand_id
1 'polypeptide(L)'
;MVQIILCVARLYIIQLFAFLAIWLSTYYPGMDIFLSILYFLLIALEARSPQNLKKRDILIIIILWQGPAAVLGLMLLSGMNAGFWSLNAPFLLEFWATPLVALLSCFKGPLLAGKPLYYYCIIATPVLLGFYYYLLSIPLLLKQKNSIRWPF
;
A
#
# COMPACT_ATOMS: atom_id res chain seq x y z
N MET A 1 20.85 1.68 -5.40
CA MET A 1 20.58 1.74 -3.95
C MET A 1 20.00 3.09 -3.53
N VAL A 2 20.65 4.23 -3.81
CA VAL A 2 20.13 5.56 -3.47
C VAL A 2 18.70 5.82 -4.00
N GLN A 3 18.44 5.47 -5.27
CA GLN A 3 17.10 5.63 -5.87
C GLN A 3 16.01 4.79 -5.15
N ILE A 4 16.34 3.56 -4.73
CA ILE A 4 15.41 2.70 -3.97
C ILE A 4 15.04 3.36 -2.64
N ILE A 5 16.04 3.86 -1.92
CA ILE A 5 15.83 4.51 -0.61
C ILE A 5 14.94 5.75 -0.78
N LEU A 6 15.20 6.57 -1.80
CA LEU A 6 14.39 7.76 -2.08
C LEU A 6 12.93 7.41 -2.40
N CYS A 7 12.68 6.36 -3.19
CA CYS A 7 11.32 5.90 -3.48
C CYS A 7 10.59 5.39 -2.26
N VAL A 8 11.26 4.54 -1.47
CA VAL A 8 10.69 4.03 -0.23
C VAL A 8 10.37 5.18 0.71
N ALA A 9 11.28 6.15 0.87
CA ALA A 9 11.04 7.33 1.68
C ALA A 9 9.83 8.15 1.19
N ARG A 10 9.71 8.38 -0.12
CA ARG A 10 8.54 9.07 -0.70
C ARG A 10 7.23 8.31 -0.44
N LEU A 11 7.22 6.98 -0.60
CA LEU A 11 6.06 6.15 -0.31
C LEU A 11 5.65 6.23 1.16
N TYR A 12 6.60 6.21 2.10
CA TYR A 12 6.32 6.40 3.52
C TYR A 12 5.82 7.80 3.85
N ILE A 13 6.36 8.84 3.19
CA ILE A 13 5.86 10.21 3.32
C ILE A 13 4.40 10.28 2.83
N ILE A 14 4.10 9.74 1.65
CA ILE A 14 2.73 9.66 1.11
C ILE A 14 1.82 8.91 2.10
N GLN A 15 2.25 7.77 2.64
CA GLN A 15 1.50 6.99 3.63
C GLN A 15 1.18 7.81 4.88
N LEU A 16 2.19 8.47 5.46
CA LEU A 16 2.05 9.24 6.69
C LEU A 16 1.09 10.41 6.50
N PHE A 17 1.23 11.16 5.40
CA PHE A 17 0.33 12.27 5.09
C PHE A 17 -1.09 11.80 4.77
N ALA A 18 -1.24 10.68 4.06
CA ALA A 18 -2.57 10.13 3.78
C ALA A 18 -3.27 9.64 5.05
N PHE A 19 -2.54 8.97 5.94
CA PHE A 19 -3.05 8.58 7.26
C PHE A 19 -3.55 9.79 8.04
N LEU A 20 -2.74 10.85 8.14
CA LEU A 20 -3.11 12.08 8.85
C LEU A 20 -4.30 12.80 8.19
N ALA A 21 -4.29 12.92 6.86
CA ALA A 21 -5.35 13.58 6.11
C ALA A 21 -6.69 12.87 6.30
N ILE A 22 -6.70 11.54 6.23
CA ILE A 22 -7.93 10.74 6.39
C ILE A 22 -8.39 10.74 7.84
N TRP A 23 -7.47 10.70 8.81
CA TRP A 23 -7.83 10.93 10.19
C TRP A 23 -8.50 12.30 10.40
N LEU A 24 -7.96 13.36 9.80
CA LEU A 24 -8.57 14.70 9.85
C LEU A 24 -9.91 14.77 9.10
N SER A 25 -10.12 13.92 8.11
CA SER A 25 -11.37 13.88 7.35
C SER A 25 -12.55 13.30 8.13
N THR A 26 -12.32 12.72 9.32
CA THR A 26 -13.39 12.29 10.23
C THR A 26 -14.32 13.45 10.63
N TYR A 27 -13.84 14.69 10.59
CA TYR A 27 -14.65 15.90 10.81
C TYR A 27 -15.50 16.32 9.60
N TYR A 28 -15.29 15.71 8.42
CA TYR A 28 -15.95 16.06 7.16
C TYR A 28 -16.42 14.79 6.41
N PRO A 29 -17.70 14.41 6.52
CA PRO A 29 -18.22 13.20 5.88
C PRO A 29 -17.94 13.14 4.37
N GLY A 30 -17.40 12.02 3.88
CA GLY A 30 -17.11 11.78 2.46
C GLY A 30 -15.74 12.29 1.97
N MET A 31 -15.04 13.11 2.75
CA MET A 31 -13.67 13.54 2.41
C MET A 31 -12.65 12.40 2.53
N ASP A 32 -12.93 11.42 3.38
CA ASP A 32 -12.17 10.19 3.55
C ASP A 32 -12.06 9.38 2.25
N ILE A 33 -13.15 9.28 1.49
CA ILE A 33 -13.20 8.61 0.19
C ILE A 33 -12.35 9.38 -0.83
N PHE A 34 -12.53 10.70 -0.92
CA PHE A 34 -11.77 11.55 -1.85
C PHE A 34 -10.26 11.45 -1.58
N LEU A 35 -9.85 11.53 -0.32
CA LEU A 35 -8.45 11.42 0.08
C LEU A 35 -7.86 10.02 -0.18
N SER A 36 -8.67 8.97 -0.04
CA SER A 36 -8.27 7.60 -0.38
C SER A 36 -8.01 7.44 -1.88
N ILE A 37 -8.83 8.07 -2.74
CA ILE A 37 -8.60 8.11 -4.19
C ILE A 37 -7.33 8.90 -4.50
N LEU A 38 -7.13 10.06 -3.85
CA LEU A 38 -5.92 10.87 -4.02
C LEU A 38 -4.66 10.08 -3.62
N TYR A 39 -4.70 9.32 -2.53
CA TYR A 39 -3.62 8.45 -2.10
C TYR A 39 -3.25 7.42 -3.18
N PHE A 40 -4.23 6.73 -3.77
CA PHE A 40 -4.00 5.80 -4.88
C PHE A 40 -3.37 6.46 -6.11
N LEU A 41 -3.78 7.70 -6.40
CA LEU A 41 -3.23 8.49 -7.51
C LEU A 41 -1.78 8.88 -7.23
N LEU A 42 -1.44 9.30 -6.01
CA LEU A 42 -0.06 9.63 -5.63
C LEU A 42 0.86 8.40 -5.71
N ILE A 43 0.39 7.23 -5.27
CA ILE A 43 1.13 5.97 -5.46
C ILE A 43 1.34 5.69 -6.95
N ALA A 44 0.31 5.90 -7.78
CA ALA A 44 0.41 5.67 -9.22
C ALA A 44 1.42 6.60 -9.90
N LEU A 45 1.45 7.87 -9.50
CA LEU A 45 2.42 8.84 -9.98
C LEU A 45 3.84 8.47 -9.55
N GLU A 46 4.04 8.06 -8.30
CA GLU A 46 5.36 7.61 -7.83
C GLU A 46 5.79 6.33 -8.55
N ALA A 47 4.89 5.36 -8.75
CA ALA A 47 5.17 4.12 -9.48
C ALA A 47 5.54 4.33 -10.96
N ARG A 48 5.08 5.46 -11.55
CA ARG A 48 5.35 5.89 -12.93
C ARG A 48 6.43 6.98 -13.04
N SER A 49 7.03 7.36 -11.92
CA SER A 49 8.08 8.36 -11.89
C SER A 49 9.28 7.88 -12.73
N PRO A 50 9.87 8.73 -13.59
CA PRO A 50 10.97 8.36 -14.46
C PRO A 50 12.22 8.08 -13.63
N GLN A 51 12.39 6.81 -13.25
CA GLN A 51 13.51 6.32 -12.49
C GLN A 51 14.09 5.12 -13.26
N ASN A 52 15.42 5.01 -13.32
CA ASN A 52 16.11 3.91 -13.99
C ASN A 52 16.12 2.63 -13.12
N LEU A 53 14.95 2.23 -12.62
CA LEU A 53 14.77 1.06 -11.77
C LEU A 53 14.60 -0.21 -12.60
N LYS A 54 15.33 -1.26 -12.22
CA LYS A 54 15.12 -2.59 -12.79
C LYS A 54 13.93 -3.27 -12.10
N LYS A 55 13.40 -4.34 -12.71
CA LYS A 55 12.34 -5.16 -12.10
C LYS A 55 12.66 -5.61 -10.67
N ARG A 56 13.92 -5.95 -10.39
CA ARG A 56 14.38 -6.36 -9.05
C ARG A 56 14.25 -5.21 -8.04
N ASP A 57 14.58 -3.99 -8.45
CA ASP A 57 14.53 -2.81 -7.58
C ASP A 57 13.08 -2.49 -7.18
N ILE A 58 12.14 -2.64 -8.11
CA ILE A 58 10.70 -2.48 -7.84
C ILE A 58 10.21 -3.49 -6.80
N LEU A 59 10.62 -4.76 -6.91
CA LEU A 59 10.25 -5.78 -5.92
C LEU A 59 10.84 -5.46 -4.55
N ILE A 60 12.08 -4.97 -4.48
CA ILE A 60 12.70 -4.53 -3.23
C ILE A 60 11.91 -3.36 -2.63
N ILE A 61 11.50 -2.37 -3.44
CA ILE A 61 10.69 -1.23 -2.97
C ILE A 61 9.36 -1.72 -2.38
N ILE A 62 8.66 -2.61 -3.08
CA ILE A 62 7.39 -3.19 -2.60
C ILE A 62 7.58 -3.90 -1.26
N ILE A 63 8.63 -4.72 -1.14
CA ILE A 63 8.93 -5.45 0.11
C ILE A 63 9.27 -4.48 1.24
N LEU A 64 10.06 -3.43 0.99
CA LEU A 64 10.42 -2.46 2.03
C LEU A 64 9.24 -1.57 2.46
N TRP A 65 8.28 -1.33 1.57
CA TRP A 65 7.11 -0.51 1.86
C TRP A 65 5.96 -1.31 2.50
N GLN A 66 5.62 -2.47 1.93
CA GLN A 66 4.49 -3.30 2.35
C GLN A 66 4.88 -4.48 3.25
N GLY A 67 6.16 -4.83 3.30
CA GLY A 67 6.66 -5.94 4.13
C GLY A 67 6.30 -5.83 5.61
N PRO A 68 6.45 -4.65 6.26
CA PRO A 68 6.03 -4.49 7.65
C PRO A 68 4.54 -4.80 7.87
N ALA A 69 3.66 -4.30 7.00
CA ALA A 69 2.23 -4.59 7.05
C ALA A 69 1.91 -6.06 6.77
N ALA A 70 2.62 -6.70 5.84
CA ALA A 70 2.48 -8.12 5.55
C ALA A 70 2.86 -8.98 6.76
N VAL A 71 3.95 -8.64 7.46
CA VAL A 71 4.37 -9.34 8.70
C VAL A 71 3.31 -9.18 9.78
N LEU A 72 2.82 -7.97 10.02
CA LEU A 72 1.76 -7.71 10.99
C LEU A 72 0.47 -8.47 10.65
N GLY A 73 0.10 -8.52 9.36
CA GLY A 73 -1.06 -9.27 8.88
C GLY A 73 -0.93 -10.77 9.10
N LEU A 74 0.25 -11.34 8.85
CA LEU A 74 0.53 -12.74 9.11
C LEU A 74 0.53 -13.06 10.62
N MET A 75 1.09 -12.19 11.46
CA MET A 75 1.04 -12.35 12.92
C MET A 75 -0.41 -12.35 13.44
N LEU A 76 -1.27 -11.51 12.86
CA LEU A 76 -2.69 -11.46 13.19
C LEU A 76 -3.40 -12.76 12.79
N LEU A 77 -3.11 -13.27 11.59
CA LEU A 77 -3.71 -14.51 11.06
C LEU A 77 -3.23 -15.77 11.80
N SER A 78 -1.97 -15.80 12.23
CA SER A 78 -1.38 -16.96 12.91
C SER A 78 -1.76 -17.06 14.39
N GLY A 79 -2.45 -16.05 14.95
CA GLY A 79 -2.74 -15.99 16.38
C GLY A 79 -1.49 -15.81 17.26
N MET A 80 -0.33 -15.50 16.65
CA MET A 80 0.94 -15.27 17.34
C MET A 80 1.05 -13.84 17.88
N ASN A 81 -0.05 -13.28 18.34
CA ASN A 81 -0.18 -11.92 18.83
C ASN A 81 -0.31 -11.89 20.35
N ALA A 82 0.53 -12.63 21.09
CA ALA A 82 0.51 -12.63 22.56
C ALA A 82 1.11 -11.35 23.17
N GLY A 83 0.66 -10.99 24.38
CA GLY A 83 1.21 -9.87 25.16
C GLY A 83 1.05 -8.51 24.48
N PHE A 84 2.14 -7.73 24.40
CA PHE A 84 2.17 -6.40 23.77
C PHE A 84 1.63 -6.39 22.33
N TRP A 85 1.81 -7.47 21.58
CA TRP A 85 1.41 -7.52 20.16
C TRP A 85 -0.10 -7.77 19.95
N SER A 86 -0.82 -8.25 20.97
CA SER A 86 -2.28 -8.50 20.88
C SER A 86 -3.07 -7.25 20.55
N LEU A 87 -2.72 -6.15 21.23
CA LEU A 87 -3.40 -4.87 21.14
C LEU A 87 -2.75 -3.96 20.08
N ASN A 88 -1.45 -4.07 19.87
CA ASN A 88 -0.71 -3.15 19.01
C ASN A 88 -0.61 -3.59 17.54
N ALA A 89 -0.61 -4.89 17.24
CA ALA A 89 -0.51 -5.35 15.85
C ALA A 89 -1.70 -4.91 14.97
N PRO A 90 -2.97 -5.00 15.44
CA PRO A 90 -4.11 -4.45 14.71
C PRO A 90 -4.00 -2.94 14.49
N PHE A 91 -3.63 -2.19 15.55
CA PHE A 91 -3.48 -0.74 15.50
C PHE A 91 -2.37 -0.29 14.54
N LEU A 92 -1.22 -0.97 14.55
CA LEU A 92 -0.17 -0.68 13.57
C LEU A 92 -0.61 -1.03 12.16
N LEU A 93 -1.37 -2.11 11.96
CA LEU A 93 -1.85 -2.49 10.64
C LEU A 93 -2.87 -1.48 10.09
N GLU A 94 -3.66 -0.84 10.96
CA GLU A 94 -4.50 0.29 10.59
C GLU A 94 -3.69 1.42 9.95
N PHE A 95 -2.47 1.73 10.40
CA PHE A 95 -1.64 2.75 9.72
C PHE A 95 -1.48 2.49 8.21
N TRP A 96 -1.27 1.23 7.81
CA TRP A 96 -1.17 0.85 6.39
C TRP A 96 -2.53 0.77 5.70
N ALA A 97 -3.56 0.36 6.42
CA ALA A 97 -4.90 0.14 5.87
C ALA A 97 -5.78 1.40 5.84
N THR A 98 -5.56 2.39 6.70
CA THR A 98 -6.39 3.59 6.86
C THR A 98 -6.65 4.31 5.54
N PRO A 99 -5.67 4.48 4.64
CA PRO A 99 -5.92 5.09 3.34
C PRO A 99 -6.83 4.31 2.40
N LEU A 100 -7.20 3.09 2.78
CA LEU A 100 -8.00 2.16 2.01
C LEU A 100 -9.31 1.84 2.71
N VAL A 101 -9.38 2.01 4.04
CA VAL A 101 -10.57 1.74 4.84
C VAL A 101 -11.79 2.49 4.32
N ALA A 102 -11.67 3.76 3.92
CA ALA A 102 -12.80 4.54 3.41
C ALA A 102 -13.35 4.01 2.08
N LEU A 103 -12.49 3.46 1.22
CA LEU A 103 -12.93 2.81 -0.02
C LEU A 103 -13.48 1.41 0.24
N LEU A 104 -12.86 0.67 1.17
CA LEU A 104 -13.31 -0.67 1.55
C LEU A 104 -14.64 -0.64 2.31
N SER A 105 -14.94 0.42 3.07
CA SER A 105 -16.19 0.59 3.80
C SER A 105 -17.39 0.85 2.88
N CYS A 106 -17.14 1.37 1.66
CA CYS A 106 -18.18 1.52 0.63
C CYS A 106 -18.69 0.16 0.13
N PHE A 107 -17.87 -0.90 0.22
CA PHE A 107 -18.28 -2.25 -0.12
C PHE A 107 -19.08 -2.85 1.05
N LYS A 108 -20.41 -2.70 0.99
CA LYS A 108 -21.35 -3.49 1.82
C LYS A 108 -21.36 -4.94 1.34
N GLY A 109 -20.28 -5.66 1.63
CA GLY A 109 -20.11 -7.06 1.24
C GLY A 109 -20.80 -8.05 2.20
N PRO A 110 -20.99 -9.30 1.76
CA PRO A 110 -21.51 -10.36 2.62
C PRO A 110 -20.59 -10.64 3.81
N LEU A 111 -21.17 -11.18 4.89
CA LEU A 111 -20.39 -11.75 6.00
C LEU A 111 -19.71 -13.03 5.49
N LEU A 112 -18.39 -13.07 5.58
CA LEU A 112 -17.59 -14.24 5.26
C LEU A 112 -17.06 -14.81 6.58
N ALA A 113 -17.40 -16.07 6.89
CA ALA A 113 -17.00 -16.75 8.14
C ALA A 113 -17.27 -15.91 9.42
N GLY A 114 -18.41 -15.21 9.46
CA GLY A 114 -18.83 -14.40 10.62
C GLY A 114 -18.15 -13.03 10.74
N LYS A 115 -17.25 -12.66 9.81
CA LYS A 115 -16.64 -11.33 9.75
C LYS A 115 -17.03 -10.60 8.47
N PRO A 116 -17.13 -9.26 8.49
CA PRO A 116 -17.42 -8.50 7.29
C PRO A 116 -16.26 -8.58 6.30
N LEU A 117 -16.57 -8.63 5.00
CA LEU A 117 -15.58 -8.80 3.92
C LEU A 117 -14.40 -7.81 4.01
N TYR A 118 -14.67 -6.56 4.40
CA TYR A 118 -13.65 -5.51 4.53
C TYR A 118 -12.52 -5.90 5.51
N TYR A 119 -12.80 -6.73 6.52
CA TYR A 119 -11.79 -7.23 7.46
C TYR A 119 -10.70 -8.04 6.75
N TYR A 120 -11.09 -8.92 5.83
CA TYR A 120 -10.15 -9.70 5.03
C TYR A 120 -9.42 -8.83 4.03
N CYS A 121 -10.08 -7.81 3.48
CA CYS A 121 -9.44 -6.83 2.61
C CYS A 121 -8.36 -6.04 3.35
N ILE A 122 -8.58 -5.66 4.61
CA ILE A 122 -7.59 -5.00 5.47
C ILE A 122 -6.35 -5.88 5.68
N ILE A 123 -6.52 -7.19 5.85
CA ILE A 123 -5.38 -8.11 5.99
C ILE A 123 -4.65 -8.30 4.65
N ALA A 124 -5.39 -8.30 3.53
CA ALA A 124 -4.83 -8.45 2.19
C ALA A 124 -4.19 -7.17 1.63
N THR A 125 -4.43 -6.02 2.25
CA THR A 125 -3.93 -4.69 1.85
C THR A 125 -2.48 -4.65 1.37
N PRO A 126 -1.49 -5.19 2.11
CA PRO A 126 -0.10 -5.14 1.67
C PRO A 126 0.15 -5.87 0.35
N VAL A 127 -0.57 -6.97 0.11
CA VAL A 127 -0.48 -7.72 -1.15
C VAL A 127 -1.15 -6.94 -2.27
N LEU A 128 -2.34 -6.38 -2.01
CA LEU A 128 -3.10 -5.61 -2.99
C LEU A 128 -2.36 -4.35 -3.45
N LEU A 129 -1.81 -3.57 -2.52
CA LEU A 129 -1.02 -2.37 -2.83
C LEU A 129 0.30 -2.72 -3.51
N GLY A 130 0.97 -3.79 -3.08
CA GLY A 130 2.19 -4.27 -3.74
C GLY A 130 1.93 -4.66 -5.19
N PHE A 131 0.84 -5.39 -5.44
CA PHE A 131 0.43 -5.76 -6.79
C PHE A 131 0.04 -4.54 -7.63
N TYR A 132 -0.72 -3.61 -7.07
CA TYR A 132 -1.09 -2.35 -7.72
C TYR A 132 0.14 -1.55 -8.13
N TYR A 133 1.11 -1.36 -7.23
CA TYR A 133 2.36 -0.67 -7.53
C TYR A 133 3.14 -1.37 -8.64
N TYR A 134 3.29 -2.70 -8.56
CA TYR A 134 3.99 -3.48 -9.58
C TYR A 134 3.36 -3.32 -10.97
N LEU A 135 2.02 -3.42 -11.08
CA LEU A 135 1.31 -3.26 -12.34
C LEU A 135 1.54 -1.88 -12.95
N LEU A 136 1.52 -0.83 -12.14
CA LEU A 136 1.70 0.54 -12.61
C LEU A 136 3.12 0.87 -13.04
N SER A 137 4.12 0.11 -12.58
CA SER A 137 5.50 0.22 -13.01
C SER A 137 5.83 -0.56 -14.30
N ILE A 138 4.91 -1.39 -14.83
CA ILE A 138 5.13 -2.16 -16.07
C ILE A 138 5.46 -1.27 -17.28
N PRO A 139 4.76 -0.16 -17.56
CA PRO A 139 5.06 0.69 -18.71
C PRO A 139 6.50 1.23 -18.70
N LEU A 140 7.03 1.56 -17.52
CA LEU A 140 8.43 1.99 -17.35
C LEU A 140 9.41 0.85 -17.68
N LEU A 141 9.14 -0.35 -17.17
CA LEU A 141 9.98 -1.52 -17.45
C LEU A 141 10.03 -1.84 -18.95
N LEU A 142 8.90 -1.72 -19.65
CA LEU A 142 8.83 -1.90 -21.10
C LEU A 142 9.62 -0.82 -21.85
N LYS A 143 9.50 0.45 -21.44
CA LYS A 143 10.26 1.56 -22.04
C LYS A 143 11.77 1.38 -21.87
N GLN A 144 12.22 0.94 -20.71
CA GLN A 144 13.64 0.68 -20.44
C GLN A 144 14.16 -0.50 -21.29
N LYS A 145 13.39 -1.60 -21.40
CA LYS A 145 13.75 -2.76 -22.23
C LYS A 145 13.90 -2.39 -23.71
N ASN A 146 13.07 -1.49 -24.21
CA ASN A 146 13.12 -1.04 -25.61
C ASN A 146 14.25 -0.04 -25.87
N SER A 147 14.63 0.78 -24.89
CA SER A 147 15.80 1.68 -24.97
C SER A 147 17.12 0.92 -25.12
N ILE A 148 17.27 -0.22 -24.43
CA ILE A 148 18.48 -1.06 -24.49
C ILE A 148 18.60 -1.83 -25.82
N ARG A 149 17.51 -1.90 -26.61
CA ARG A 149 17.42 -2.72 -27.84
C ARG A 149 17.76 -2.00 -29.14
N TRP A 150 18.33 -0.80 -29.10
CA TRP A 150 18.85 -0.13 -30.30
C TRP A 150 20.38 -0.21 -30.37
N PRO A 151 20.95 -1.28 -30.95
CA PRO A 151 22.31 -1.28 -31.48
C PRO A 151 22.25 -1.03 -32.99
N PHE A 152 21.85 0.17 -33.41
CA PHE A 152 22.01 0.63 -34.79
C PHE A 152 22.32 2.12 -34.78
#